data_AF-A0A930WDB4-F1
#
_entry.id   AF-A0A930WDB4-F1
#
_cell.length_a   1.000
_cell.length_b   1.000
_cell.length_c   1.000
_cell.angle_alpha   90.00
_cell.angle_beta   90.00
_cell.angle_gamma   90.00
#
_symmetry.space_group_name_H-M   'P 1'
#
loop_
_entity.id
_entity.type
_entity.pdbx_description
1 polymer ?
#
loop_
_entity_poly.entity_id
_entity_poly.type
_entity_poly.pdbx_seq_one_letter_code
_entity_poly.pdbx_strand_id
1 'polypeptide(L)' 'LSIIMIVGEKMKSQVGVTATAAKALSENEVNIQMISQGSSEVSIMFVVSKDQEEKAIKALYQAFFPNN' A
#
# COMPACT_ATOMS: atom_id res chain seq x y z
N LEU A 1 -0.27 12.09 -10.53
CA LEU A 1 0.23 11.05 -9.62
C LEU A 1 -0.55 11.15 -8.32
N SER A 2 -0.80 10.02 -7.68
CA SER A 2 -1.45 9.96 -6.37
C SER A 2 -0.54 9.24 -5.40
N ILE A 3 -0.47 9.76 -4.17
CA ILE A 3 0.37 9.23 -3.09
C ILE A 3 -0.56 8.55 -2.10
N ILE A 4 -0.33 7.27 -1.85
CA ILE A 4 -1.10 6.47 -0.90
C ILE A 4 -0.17 6.08 0.24
N MET A 5 -0.59 6.36 1.46
CA MET A 5 0.18 6.06 2.65
C MET A 5 -0.54 5.00 3.47
N ILE A 6 0.14 3.89 3.72
CA ILE A 6 -0.30 2.89 4.67
C ILE A 6 0.33 3.26 6.00
N VAL A 7 -0.51 3.42 7.03
CA VAL A 7 -0.10 3.80 8.38
C VAL A 7 -0.58 2.75 9.36
N GLY A 8 0.29 2.34 10.29
CA GLY A 8 -0.04 1.37 11.33
C GLY A 8 0.99 1.36 12.45
N GLU A 9 0.56 1.08 13.68
CA GLU A 9 1.49 0.90 14.77
C GLU A 9 2.35 -0.36 14.56
N LYS A 10 3.62 -0.30 14.96
CA LYS A 10 4.57 -1.45 14.91
C LYS A 10 4.76 -2.06 13.51
N MET A 11 4.59 -1.31 12.42
CA MET A 11 4.84 -1.81 11.06
C MET A 11 6.26 -2.37 10.90
N LYS A 12 7.26 -1.80 11.59
CA LYS A 12 8.64 -2.31 11.60
C LYS A 12 8.77 -3.75 12.14
N SER A 13 7.94 -4.11 13.12
CA SER A 13 7.93 -5.45 13.73
C SER A 13 7.00 -6.42 13.00
N GLN A 14 6.20 -5.92 12.06
CA GLN A 14 5.26 -6.71 11.27
C GLN A 14 5.87 -6.99 9.89
N VAL A 15 6.65 -8.07 9.80
CA VAL A 15 7.19 -8.54 8.51
C VAL A 15 6.03 -8.87 7.56
N GLY A 16 6.13 -8.39 6.32
CA GLY A 16 5.20 -8.70 5.25
C GLY A 16 4.25 -7.57 4.85
N VAL A 17 4.19 -6.45 5.58
CA VAL A 17 3.25 -5.36 5.23
C VAL A 17 3.49 -4.80 3.82
N THR A 18 4.75 -4.52 3.46
CA THR A 18 5.11 -4.11 2.09
C THR A 18 4.75 -5.18 1.07
N ALA A 19 4.96 -6.46 1.39
CA ALA A 19 4.65 -7.57 0.50
C ALA A 19 3.14 -7.71 0.27
N THR A 20 2.32 -7.61 1.33
CA THR A 20 0.86 -7.62 1.25
C THR A 20 0.35 -6.46 0.37
N ALA A 21 0.85 -5.25 0.60
CA ALA A 21 0.47 -4.08 -0.18
C ALA A 21 0.87 -4.20 -1.66
N ALA A 22 2.13 -4.56 -1.93
CA ALA A 22 2.62 -4.72 -3.28
C ALA A 22 1.89 -5.84 -4.04
N LYS A 23 1.61 -6.96 -3.36
CA LYS A 23 0.82 -8.06 -3.90
C LYS A 23 -0.58 -7.59 -4.28
N ALA A 24 -1.29 -6.93 -3.36
CA ALA A 24 -2.64 -6.42 -3.60
C ALA A 24 -2.72 -5.46 -4.80
N LEU A 25 -1.74 -4.56 -4.92
CA LEU A 25 -1.63 -3.65 -6.07
C LEU A 25 -1.36 -4.42 -7.37
N SER A 26 -0.46 -5.40 -7.35
CA SER A 26 -0.12 -6.21 -8.52
C SER A 26 -1.28 -7.09 -9.02
N GLU A 27 -2.01 -7.76 -8.13
CA GLU A 27 -3.17 -8.60 -8.46
C GLU A 27 -4.33 -7.76 -9.03
N ASN A 28 -4.36 -6.48 -8.68
CA ASN A 28 -5.30 -5.50 -9.24
C ASN A 28 -4.69 -4.68 -10.38
N GLU A 29 -3.60 -5.12 -11.01
CA GLU A 29 -3.00 -4.46 -12.17
C GLU A 29 -2.73 -2.95 -11.97
N VAL A 30 -2.42 -2.55 -10.72
CA VAL A 30 -2.04 -1.18 -10.38
C VAL A 30 -0.53 -1.05 -10.52
N ASN A 31 -0.09 -0.12 -11.36
CA ASN A 31 1.33 0.12 -11.56
C ASN A 31 1.91 0.96 -10.41
N ILE A 32 2.91 0.41 -9.72
CA ILE A 32 3.62 1.10 -8.64
C ILE A 32 4.76 1.91 -9.27
N GLN A 33 4.64 3.23 -9.26
CA GLN A 33 5.68 4.12 -9.81
C GLN A 33 6.80 4.41 -8.82
N MET A 34 6.50 4.38 -7.53
CA MET A 34 7.48 4.56 -6.47
C MET A 34 7.02 3.86 -5.19
N ILE A 35 7.98 3.31 -4.46
CA ILE A 35 7.81 2.87 -3.08
C ILE A 35 8.81 3.66 -2.23
N SER A 36 8.33 4.22 -1.13
CA SER A 36 9.20 4.83 -0.12
C SER A 36 8.82 4.31 1.27
N GLN A 37 9.77 3.62 1.89
CA GLN A 37 9.70 3.20 3.29
C GLN A 37 10.87 3.86 4.00
N GLY A 38 10.56 4.81 4.89
CA GLY A 38 11.57 5.51 5.67
C GLY A 38 11.97 4.72 6.93
N SER A 39 12.81 5.32 7.77
CA SER A 39 13.11 4.80 9.11
C SER A 39 11.92 4.86 10.09
N SER A 40 10.81 5.47 9.65
CA SER A 40 9.59 5.61 10.44
C SER A 40 8.98 4.23 10.68
N GLU A 41 8.72 3.90 11.94
CA GLU A 41 8.21 2.57 12.34
C GLU A 41 6.74 2.36 11.98
N VAL A 42 6.12 3.35 11.32
CA VAL A 42 4.66 3.50 11.25
C VAL A 42 4.10 3.69 9.84
N SER A 43 4.91 3.81 8.78
CA SER A 43 4.34 4.05 7.45
C SER A 43 5.16 3.58 6.25
N ILE A 44 4.43 3.25 5.18
CA ILE A 44 4.95 2.98 3.84
C ILE A 44 4.17 3.84 2.84
N MET A 45 4.87 4.44 1.89
CA MET A 45 4.31 5.25 0.82
C MET A 45 4.39 4.51 -0.52
N PHE A 46 3.28 4.53 -1.25
CA PHE A 46 3.17 4.07 -2.63
C PHE A 46 2.74 5.24 -3.52
N VAL A 47 3.39 5.39 -4.67
CA VAL A 47 3.00 6.36 -5.70
C VAL A 47 2.45 5.60 -6.90
N VAL A 48 1.25 5.99 -7.34
CA VAL A 48 0.53 5.40 -8.47
C VAL A 48 0.08 6.47 -9.45
N SER A 49 -0.32 6.04 -10.65
CA SER A 49 -0.97 6.94 -11.61
C SER A 49 -2.31 7.45 -11.05
N LYS A 50 -2.69 8.69 -11.37
CA LYS A 50 -3.87 9.34 -10.76
C LYS A 50 -5.18 8.63 -11.12
N ASP A 51 -5.26 8.11 -12.35
CA ASP A 51 -6.35 7.31 -12.88
C ASP A 51 -6.51 5.94 -12.18
N GLN A 52 -5.47 5.45 -11.50
CA GLN A 52 -5.50 4.19 -10.76
C GLN A 52 -5.75 4.37 -9.25
N GLU A 53 -5.89 5.61 -8.77
CA GLU A 53 -5.98 5.93 -7.33
C GLU A 53 -7.11 5.17 -6.63
N GLU A 54 -8.33 5.21 -7.17
CA GLU A 54 -9.49 4.56 -6.55
C GLU A 54 -9.34 3.03 -6.52
N LYS A 55 -8.82 2.43 -7.60
CA LYS A 55 -8.54 0.99 -7.69
C LYS A 55 -7.49 0.58 -6.65
N ALA A 56 -6.42 1.38 -6.53
CA ALA A 56 -5.35 1.16 -5.57
C ALA A 56 -5.85 1.23 -4.12
N ILE A 57 -6.68 2.22 -3.79
CA ILE A 57 -7.28 2.37 -2.45
C ILE A 57 -8.16 1.15 -2.12
N LYS A 58 -9.04 0.72 -3.04
CA LYS A 58 -9.90 -0.45 -2.83
C LYS A 58 -9.10 -1.74 -2.65
N ALA A 59 -8.10 -1.97 -3.50
CA ALA A 59 -7.23 -3.15 -3.43
C ALA A 59 -6.48 -3.22 -2.09
N LEU A 60 -5.90 -2.10 -1.64
CA LEU A 60 -5.22 -2.02 -0.36
C LEU A 60 -6.20 -2.22 0.81
N TYR A 61 -7.38 -1.59 0.76
CA TYR A 61 -8.37 -1.75 1.82
C TYR A 61 -8.80 -3.21 1.97
N GLN A 62 -9.13 -3.90 0.88
CA GLN A 62 -9.50 -5.32 0.90
C GLN A 62 -8.38 -6.21 1.44
N ALA A 63 -7.12 -5.90 1.14
CA ALA A 63 -5.97 -6.69 1.60
C ALA A 63 -5.72 -6.58 3.11
N PHE A 64 -5.99 -5.42 3.72
CA PHE A 64 -5.78 -5.19 5.15
C PHE A 64 -7.05 -5.37 6.00
N PHE A 65 -8.24 -5.26 5.39
CA PHE A 65 -9.54 -5.37 6.04
C PHE A 65 -10.49 -6.33 5.31
N PRO A 66 -10.13 -7.62 5.14
CA PRO A 66 -10.91 -8.58 4.32
C PRO A 66 -12.29 -8.95 4.89
N ASN A 67 -12.59 -8.55 6.13
CA ASN A 67 -13.83 -8.92 6.84
C ASN A 67 -14.75 -7.72 7.12
N ASN A 68 -14.59 -6.61 6.37
CA ASN A 68 -15.47 -5.45 6.40
C ASN A 68 -16.30 -5.34 5.12
#